data_AF-A0A1C6JFK6-F1
#
_entry.id   AF-A0A1C6JFK6-F1
#
_cell.length_a   1.000
_cell.length_b   1.000
_cell.length_c   1.000
_cell.angle_alpha   90.00
_cell.angle_beta   90.00
_cell.angle_gamma   90.00
#
_symmetry.space_group_name_H-M   'P 1'
#
loop_
_entity.id
_entity.type
_entity.pdbx_description
1 polymer ?
#
loop_
_entity_poly.entity_id
_entity_poly.type
_entity_poly.pdbx_seq_one_letter_code
_entity_poly.pdbx_strand_id
1 'polypeptide(L)'
;MSTMKATAYTNGKIFTSDDANLYADAMIVEGERIKWVGREADMPAGDYEKIDLNGKRVIPGFIDAHMHPIMLADFSKKISALPPVVNSLTDLEEKIAAVREKQEAGEWIQGWGYDEGKLAEKRSPNRYDLDKGCSDSPVIIFRTCGHVNCVNSKALELAGITKDTPDPQGGEIDRDENGEPTGVLRENARSFITPLLPVSSDEEKIDEIVDLGKLLASQGITGAADIGCLSDGDVYGYYMNAKKKGFKQRIGIYYMWDYYWQDKDFAIAKEQMDGDQQIHVAGLKTVGDGSFSGRTAWVSEPYYGSTDEYGISVCSDELMESAIKFCKENHCQYSMHAMGGQAIDRIVNRVAKEEKWNDDETPHLRIEHTTEPSEEAIAKTVEHGFAFATQPIFFYAEIESYLANLGPDRTKKAYPIKKLLDRGVNVCFSTDAPATSWAVPSDPFPCLKAAVTRYAYDGTDCGQDQAVDIETAIKLYTRNAAVVTGLKNAGQLKAGYHADFAVLSDDLLTVASEDIDKVKVEQTYIDGQKVFG
;
A
#
# COMPACT_ATOMS: atom_id res chain seq x y z
N MET A 1 -0.27 -27.33 29.93
CA MET A 1 -0.06 -26.81 28.56
C MET A 1 0.14 -28.02 27.67
N SER A 2 -0.81 -28.32 26.79
CA SER A 2 -0.59 -29.34 25.76
C SER A 2 0.52 -28.83 24.86
N THR A 3 1.68 -29.48 24.83
CA THR A 3 2.70 -29.20 23.81
C THR A 3 2.03 -29.47 22.47
N MET A 4 1.71 -28.42 21.70
CA MET A 4 1.20 -28.60 20.34
C MET A 4 2.24 -29.41 19.58
N LYS A 5 1.76 -30.46 18.89
CA LYS A 5 2.59 -31.29 18.04
C LYS A 5 3.13 -30.41 16.92
N ALA A 6 4.42 -30.52 16.59
CA ALA A 6 5.00 -29.81 15.46
C ALA A 6 4.39 -30.31 14.14
N THR A 7 4.28 -29.42 13.15
CA THR A 7 3.67 -29.68 11.85
C THR A 7 4.73 -29.69 10.76
N ALA A 8 4.80 -30.77 9.99
CA ALA A 8 5.65 -30.90 8.82
C ALA A 8 4.83 -30.63 7.56
N TYR A 9 5.26 -29.65 6.78
CA TYR A 9 4.75 -29.35 5.44
C TYR A 9 5.69 -30.01 4.43
N THR A 10 5.18 -30.95 3.65
CA THR A 10 5.97 -31.84 2.76
C THR A 10 5.50 -31.74 1.32
N ASN A 11 6.28 -32.29 0.37
CA ASN A 11 5.95 -32.31 -1.05
C ASN A 11 5.63 -30.90 -1.61
N GLY A 12 6.43 -29.90 -1.25
CA GLY A 12 6.28 -28.52 -1.72
C GLY A 12 7.34 -28.10 -2.72
N LYS A 13 7.13 -26.96 -3.39
CA LYS A 13 8.19 -26.19 -4.06
C LYS A 13 8.42 -24.92 -3.25
N ILE A 14 9.25 -24.98 -2.22
CA ILE A 14 9.42 -23.89 -1.25
C ILE A 14 10.55 -22.98 -1.72
N PHE A 15 10.23 -21.72 -2.01
CA PHE A 15 11.21 -20.64 -2.14
C PHE A 15 11.34 -19.96 -0.77
N THR A 16 12.53 -19.94 -0.18
CA THR A 16 12.71 -19.51 1.21
C THR A 16 13.05 -18.03 1.36
N SER A 17 13.46 -17.38 0.27
CA SER A 17 14.10 -16.06 0.28
C SER A 17 15.36 -15.97 1.17
N ASP A 18 15.97 -17.11 1.54
CA ASP A 18 17.27 -17.21 2.22
C ASP A 18 18.35 -17.62 1.24
N ASP A 19 19.33 -16.74 0.98
CA ASP A 19 20.40 -17.01 0.01
C ASP A 19 21.25 -18.24 0.38
N ALA A 20 21.29 -18.61 1.67
CA ALA A 20 21.99 -19.81 2.12
C ALA A 20 21.25 -21.12 1.80
N ASN A 21 19.93 -21.07 1.59
CA ASN A 21 19.09 -22.23 1.34
C ASN A 21 17.84 -21.84 0.53
N LEU A 22 18.04 -21.38 -0.70
CA LEU A 22 17.00 -20.68 -1.47
C LEU A 22 15.79 -21.55 -1.84
N TYR A 23 16.00 -22.86 -1.97
CA TYR A 23 14.98 -23.82 -2.38
C TYR A 23 14.91 -24.99 -1.41
N ALA A 24 13.68 -25.38 -1.06
CA ALA A 24 13.37 -26.53 -0.23
C ALA A 24 12.12 -27.25 -0.77
N ASP A 25 11.86 -28.45 -0.29
CA ASP A 25 10.64 -29.21 -0.60
C ASP A 25 9.91 -29.71 0.66
N ALA A 26 10.49 -29.48 1.86
CA ALA A 26 9.80 -29.63 3.13
C ALA A 26 10.22 -28.59 4.20
N MET A 27 9.33 -28.32 5.16
CA MET A 27 9.61 -27.54 6.36
C MET A 27 8.87 -28.07 7.59
N ILE A 28 9.46 -27.88 8.77
CA ILE A 28 8.85 -28.21 10.06
C ILE A 28 8.60 -26.91 10.83
N VAL A 29 7.37 -26.74 11.31
CA VAL A 29 6.94 -25.62 12.16
C VAL A 29 6.64 -26.14 13.56
N GLU A 30 7.14 -25.47 14.58
CA GLU A 30 6.90 -25.77 15.98
C GLU A 30 6.47 -24.51 16.72
N GLY A 31 5.24 -24.50 17.24
CA GLY A 31 4.62 -23.27 17.72
C GLY A 31 4.45 -22.27 16.57
N GLU A 32 5.00 -21.07 16.74
CA GLU A 32 4.89 -19.95 15.79
C GLU A 32 6.08 -19.88 14.82
N ARG A 33 7.09 -20.74 15.00
CA ARG A 33 8.39 -20.62 14.33
C ARG A 33 8.73 -21.82 13.46
N ILE A 34 9.50 -21.55 12.42
CA ILE A 34 10.12 -22.58 11.58
C ILE A 34 11.26 -23.21 12.38
N LYS A 35 11.19 -24.52 12.58
CA LYS A 35 12.21 -25.31 13.25
C LYS A 35 13.28 -25.81 12.28
N TRP A 36 12.87 -26.18 11.07
CA TRP A 36 13.74 -26.73 10.04
C TRP A 36 13.12 -26.54 8.65
N VAL A 37 13.94 -26.38 7.62
CA VAL A 37 13.53 -26.26 6.21
C VAL A 37 14.63 -26.79 5.31
N GLY A 38 14.28 -27.59 4.29
CA GLY A 38 15.27 -28.18 3.40
C GLY A 38 14.68 -29.27 2.51
N ARG A 39 15.53 -30.24 2.13
CA ARG A 39 15.14 -31.42 1.37
C ARG A 39 14.39 -32.41 2.25
N GLU A 40 13.21 -32.87 1.84
CA GLU A 40 12.33 -33.80 2.57
C GLU A 40 13.06 -35.10 2.91
N ALA A 41 13.98 -35.55 2.04
CA ALA A 41 14.84 -36.70 2.29
C ALA A 41 15.77 -36.53 3.50
N ASP A 42 16.14 -35.29 3.82
CA ASP A 42 17.00 -34.89 4.95
C ASP A 42 16.19 -34.42 6.16
N MET A 43 14.85 -34.53 6.11
CA MET A 43 13.98 -34.05 7.17
C MET A 43 14.24 -34.82 8.48
N PRO A 44 14.47 -34.11 9.62
CA PRO A 44 14.72 -34.74 10.91
C PRO A 44 13.58 -35.69 11.32
N ALA A 45 13.91 -36.90 11.75
CA ALA A 45 12.93 -37.85 12.25
C ALA A 45 12.19 -37.29 13.49
N GLY A 46 10.87 -37.44 13.52
CA GLY A 46 10.04 -36.98 14.62
C GLY A 46 8.57 -37.33 14.41
N ASP A 47 7.77 -37.13 15.46
CA ASP A 47 6.33 -37.31 15.40
C ASP A 47 5.66 -35.97 15.06
N TYR A 48 5.34 -35.77 13.78
CA TYR A 48 4.75 -34.54 13.27
C TYR A 48 3.31 -34.75 12.80
N GLU A 49 2.47 -33.72 12.90
CA GLU A 49 1.32 -33.61 12.01
C GLU A 49 1.84 -33.35 10.59
N LYS A 50 1.33 -34.04 9.57
CA LYS A 50 1.82 -33.88 8.19
C LYS A 50 0.78 -33.19 7.32
N ILE A 51 1.21 -32.14 6.63
CA ILE A 51 0.43 -31.41 5.62
C ILE A 51 1.13 -31.59 4.27
N ASP A 52 0.43 -32.19 3.32
CA ASP A 52 0.90 -32.33 1.93
C ASP A 52 0.62 -31.04 1.16
N LEU A 53 1.66 -30.40 0.64
CA LEU A 53 1.58 -29.18 -0.17
C LEU A 53 1.23 -29.48 -1.64
N ASN A 54 1.05 -30.74 -2.01
CA ASN A 54 0.62 -31.21 -3.33
C ASN A 54 1.46 -30.66 -4.51
N GLY A 55 2.76 -30.51 -4.30
CA GLY A 55 3.72 -29.98 -5.28
C GLY A 55 3.58 -28.48 -5.56
N LYS A 56 2.78 -27.74 -4.78
CA LYS A 56 2.51 -26.31 -4.99
C LYS A 56 3.68 -25.43 -4.56
N ARG A 57 3.75 -24.25 -5.16
CA ARG A 57 4.74 -23.21 -4.82
C ARG A 57 4.39 -22.61 -3.46
N VAL A 58 5.39 -22.55 -2.59
CA VAL A 58 5.34 -21.85 -1.31
C VAL A 58 6.37 -20.73 -1.34
N ILE A 59 5.97 -19.54 -0.88
CA ILE A 59 6.84 -18.36 -0.73
C ILE A 59 6.70 -17.82 0.70
N PRO A 60 7.67 -17.05 1.22
CA PRO A 60 7.44 -16.30 2.45
C PRO A 60 6.24 -15.37 2.27
N GLY A 61 5.51 -15.12 3.36
CA GLY A 61 4.41 -14.17 3.34
C GLY A 61 4.90 -12.79 2.91
N PHE A 62 4.13 -12.12 2.06
CA PHE A 62 4.46 -10.79 1.59
C PHE A 62 4.44 -9.79 2.74
N ILE A 63 5.39 -8.86 2.71
CA ILE A 63 5.44 -7.72 3.60
C ILE A 63 5.29 -6.47 2.75
N ASP A 64 4.16 -5.78 2.88
CA ASP A 64 3.97 -4.52 2.19
C ASP A 64 4.71 -3.41 2.94
N ALA A 65 5.87 -3.00 2.43
CA ALA A 65 6.75 -2.10 3.16
C ALA A 65 6.18 -0.68 3.31
N HIS A 66 5.10 -0.33 2.61
CA HIS A 66 4.47 0.98 2.66
C HIS A 66 3.01 0.88 2.21
N MET A 67 2.09 1.09 3.14
CA MET A 67 0.68 1.27 2.83
C MET A 67 0.00 2.13 3.89
N HIS A 68 -1.30 2.39 3.70
CA HIS A 68 -2.17 3.09 4.64
C HIS A 68 -3.33 2.16 5.07
N PRO A 69 -3.08 1.17 5.95
CA PRO A 69 -4.04 0.10 6.22
C PRO A 69 -5.37 0.62 6.79
N ILE A 70 -5.36 1.61 7.69
CA ILE A 70 -6.61 2.15 8.26
C ILE A 70 -7.48 2.81 7.17
N MET A 71 -6.87 3.55 6.26
CA MET A 71 -7.58 4.12 5.11
C MET A 71 -8.10 3.03 4.17
N LEU A 72 -7.25 2.02 3.89
CA LEU A 72 -7.64 0.88 3.07
C LEU A 72 -8.79 0.08 3.71
N ALA A 73 -8.83 -0.05 5.03
CA ALA A 73 -9.89 -0.74 5.76
C ALA A 73 -11.26 -0.10 5.48
N ASP A 74 -11.35 1.23 5.59
CA ASP A 74 -12.55 2.00 5.24
C ASP A 74 -12.91 1.85 3.75
N PHE A 75 -11.93 1.97 2.85
CA PHE A 75 -12.16 1.92 1.41
C PHE A 75 -12.50 0.52 0.89
N SER A 76 -12.03 -0.54 1.56
CA SER A 76 -12.27 -1.93 1.16
C SER A 76 -13.73 -2.36 1.24
N LYS A 77 -14.54 -1.65 2.06
CA LYS A 77 -15.99 -1.88 2.18
C LYS A 77 -16.81 -1.11 1.14
N LYS A 78 -16.18 -0.17 0.43
CA LYS A 78 -16.79 0.70 -0.57
C LYS A 78 -16.59 0.12 -1.96
N ILE A 79 -17.42 0.54 -2.92
CA ILE A 79 -17.23 0.20 -4.33
C ILE A 79 -15.93 0.84 -4.81
N SER A 80 -14.96 0.02 -5.21
CA SER A 80 -13.79 0.53 -5.94
C SER A 80 -14.21 0.85 -7.38
N ALA A 81 -14.31 2.13 -7.71
CA ALA A 81 -14.71 2.63 -9.03
C ALA A 81 -13.50 2.78 -9.97
N LEU A 82 -12.58 1.83 -9.89
CA LEU A 82 -11.29 1.81 -10.60
C LEU A 82 -11.16 0.56 -11.48
N PRO A 83 -10.31 0.60 -12.52
CA PRO A 83 -9.90 -0.59 -13.26
C PRO A 83 -9.20 -1.62 -12.36
N PRO A 84 -9.29 -2.92 -12.66
CA PRO A 84 -10.01 -3.51 -13.79
C PRO A 84 -11.49 -3.80 -13.46
N VAL A 85 -11.95 -3.46 -12.25
CA VAL A 85 -13.29 -3.80 -11.75
C VAL A 85 -14.37 -2.90 -12.34
N VAL A 86 -14.07 -1.62 -12.55
CA VAL A 86 -14.94 -0.62 -13.18
C VAL A 86 -14.15 0.08 -14.28
N ASN A 87 -14.56 -0.09 -15.54
CA ASN A 87 -13.94 0.55 -16.70
C ASN A 87 -14.94 1.44 -17.46
N SER A 88 -16.21 1.43 -17.05
CA SER A 88 -17.31 2.17 -17.67
C SER A 88 -18.37 2.56 -16.65
N LEU A 89 -19.26 3.48 -17.02
CA LEU A 89 -20.41 3.83 -16.21
C LEU A 89 -21.38 2.66 -16.05
N THR A 90 -21.50 1.80 -17.07
CA THR A 90 -22.30 0.56 -16.95
C THR A 90 -21.73 -0.39 -15.90
N ASP A 91 -20.40 -0.57 -15.84
CA ASP A 91 -19.79 -1.39 -14.76
C ASP A 91 -20.10 -0.79 -13.39
N LEU A 92 -20.02 0.54 -13.26
CA LEU A 92 -20.32 1.23 -12.01
C LEU A 92 -21.80 1.07 -11.60
N GLU A 93 -22.73 1.21 -12.56
CA GLU A 93 -24.16 0.97 -12.38
C GLU A 93 -24.42 -0.44 -11.84
N GLU A 94 -23.78 -1.47 -12.41
CA GLU A 94 -23.89 -2.87 -11.96
C GLU A 94 -23.36 -3.07 -10.54
N LYS A 95 -22.23 -2.43 -10.18
CA LYS A 95 -21.68 -2.50 -8.81
C LYS A 95 -22.61 -1.85 -7.79
N ILE A 96 -23.19 -0.70 -8.13
CA ILE A 96 -24.17 -0.01 -7.28
C ILE A 96 -25.39 -0.90 -7.05
N ALA A 97 -25.94 -1.49 -8.13
CA ALA A 97 -27.08 -2.40 -8.02
C ALA A 97 -26.76 -3.62 -7.14
N ALA A 98 -25.58 -4.22 -7.29
CA ALA A 98 -25.16 -5.38 -6.50
C ALA A 98 -24.98 -5.07 -4.99
N VAL A 99 -24.60 -3.85 -4.63
CA VAL A 99 -24.60 -3.40 -3.23
C VAL A 99 -26.02 -3.19 -2.75
N ARG A 100 -26.87 -2.54 -3.57
CA ARG A 100 -28.27 -2.26 -3.24
C ARG A 100 -29.06 -3.53 -2.88
N GLU A 101 -28.80 -4.63 -3.59
CA GLU A 101 -29.44 -5.94 -3.38
C GLU A 101 -29.16 -6.56 -2.00
N LYS A 102 -28.06 -6.15 -1.34
CA LYS A 102 -27.60 -6.73 -0.07
C LYS A 102 -27.85 -5.84 1.14
N GLN A 103 -28.22 -4.58 0.90
CA GLN A 103 -28.34 -3.55 1.95
C GLN A 103 -29.81 -3.31 2.34
N GLU A 104 -30.00 -2.82 3.55
CA GLU A 104 -31.31 -2.39 4.03
C GLU A 104 -31.72 -1.04 3.41
N ALA A 105 -33.01 -0.73 3.44
CA ALA A 105 -33.51 0.52 2.89
C ALA A 105 -32.95 1.74 3.66
N GLY A 106 -32.40 2.71 2.93
CA GLY A 106 -31.86 3.96 3.49
C GLY A 106 -30.37 3.93 3.84
N GLU A 107 -29.70 2.79 3.66
CA GLU A 107 -28.24 2.70 3.78
C GLU A 107 -27.53 3.38 2.60
N TRP A 108 -26.39 4.03 2.87
CA TRP A 108 -25.60 4.71 1.85
C TRP A 108 -24.79 3.71 1.03
N ILE A 109 -24.91 3.80 -0.29
CA ILE A 109 -24.00 3.12 -1.22
C ILE A 109 -22.82 4.06 -1.46
N GLN A 110 -21.64 3.63 -1.01
CA GLN A 110 -20.43 4.43 -1.11
C GLN A 110 -19.45 3.76 -2.08
N GLY A 111 -18.84 4.56 -2.94
CA GLY A 111 -17.75 4.15 -3.82
C GLY A 111 -16.65 5.21 -3.88
N TRP A 112 -15.47 4.83 -4.34
CA TRP A 112 -14.31 5.72 -4.36
C TRP A 112 -13.40 5.45 -5.56
N GLY A 113 -12.53 6.41 -5.84
CA GLY A 113 -11.41 6.25 -6.76
C GLY A 113 -11.74 6.46 -8.23
N TYR A 114 -12.96 6.87 -8.60
CA TYR A 114 -13.24 7.04 -10.04
C TYR A 114 -12.32 8.11 -10.66
N ASP A 115 -11.89 7.84 -11.88
CA ASP A 115 -11.20 8.79 -12.75
C ASP A 115 -11.88 8.72 -14.12
N GLU A 116 -12.48 9.83 -14.53
CA GLU A 116 -13.15 9.96 -15.83
C GLU A 116 -12.24 9.64 -17.02
N GLY A 117 -10.93 9.89 -16.92
CA GLY A 117 -9.94 9.49 -17.89
C GLY A 117 -9.76 7.97 -17.99
N LYS A 118 -10.11 7.21 -16.95
CA LYS A 118 -10.10 5.73 -16.94
C LYS A 118 -11.44 5.11 -17.36
N LEU A 119 -12.53 5.85 -17.27
CA LEU A 119 -13.84 5.40 -17.77
C LEU A 119 -13.89 5.43 -19.31
N ALA A 120 -14.68 4.52 -19.89
CA ALA A 120 -14.91 4.45 -21.33
C ALA A 120 -15.57 5.73 -21.87
N GLU A 121 -16.44 6.35 -21.07
CA GLU A 121 -17.24 7.51 -21.43
C GLU A 121 -16.47 8.84 -21.38
N LYS A 122 -15.25 8.86 -20.81
CA LYS A 122 -14.41 10.06 -20.67
C LYS A 122 -15.10 11.25 -20.02
N ARG A 123 -15.97 10.97 -19.05
CA ARG A 123 -16.68 11.96 -18.23
C ARG A 123 -16.96 11.41 -16.83
N SER A 124 -17.20 12.30 -15.87
CA SER A 124 -17.65 11.91 -14.53
C SER A 124 -19.03 11.24 -14.58
N PRO A 125 -19.31 10.28 -13.66
CA PRO A 125 -20.68 9.86 -13.40
C PRO A 125 -21.50 11.05 -12.92
N ASN A 126 -22.79 11.06 -13.20
CA ASN A 126 -23.73 12.04 -12.64
C ASN A 126 -24.96 11.31 -12.08
N ARG A 127 -25.90 12.05 -11.50
CA ARG A 127 -27.09 11.50 -10.86
C ARG A 127 -27.87 10.57 -11.77
N TYR A 128 -27.95 10.87 -13.07
CA TYR A 128 -28.71 10.08 -14.04
C TYR A 128 -28.07 8.72 -14.31
N ASP A 129 -26.74 8.62 -14.21
CA ASP A 129 -26.03 7.34 -14.27
C ASP A 129 -26.23 6.56 -12.96
N LEU A 130 -26.00 7.22 -11.83
CA LEU A 130 -26.09 6.58 -10.50
C LEU A 130 -27.52 6.10 -10.18
N ASP A 131 -28.54 6.82 -10.61
CA ASP A 131 -29.95 6.44 -10.45
C ASP A 131 -30.32 5.15 -11.19
N LYS A 132 -29.64 4.81 -12.30
CA LYS A 132 -29.88 3.53 -12.99
C LYS A 132 -29.39 2.34 -12.18
N GLY A 133 -28.31 2.51 -11.42
CA GLY A 133 -27.82 1.50 -10.48
C GLY A 133 -28.67 1.43 -9.22
N CYS A 134 -29.07 2.59 -8.68
CA CYS A 134 -29.96 2.66 -7.52
C CYS A 134 -30.62 4.05 -7.40
N SER A 135 -31.96 4.09 -7.42
CA SER A 135 -32.74 5.33 -7.26
C SER A 135 -33.42 5.47 -5.88
N ASP A 136 -33.44 4.42 -5.06
CA ASP A 136 -34.20 4.36 -3.80
C ASP A 136 -33.32 4.51 -2.54
N SER A 137 -31.99 4.45 -2.69
CA SER A 137 -31.01 4.67 -1.62
C SER A 137 -30.01 5.76 -2.04
N PRO A 138 -29.44 6.53 -1.08
CA PRO A 138 -28.46 7.55 -1.43
C PRO A 138 -27.14 6.91 -1.88
N VAL A 139 -26.61 7.39 -3.01
CA VAL A 139 -25.34 6.94 -3.59
C VAL A 139 -24.35 8.10 -3.60
N ILE A 140 -23.10 7.81 -3.24
CA ILE A 140 -21.97 8.73 -3.38
C ILE A 140 -20.75 7.99 -3.93
N ILE A 141 -20.13 8.53 -4.97
CA ILE A 141 -18.87 8.05 -5.53
C ILE A 141 -17.83 9.17 -5.46
N PHE A 142 -16.73 8.95 -4.72
CA PHE A 142 -15.62 9.89 -4.59
C PHE A 142 -14.68 9.78 -5.78
N ARG A 143 -14.26 10.92 -6.34
CA ARG A 143 -13.20 10.97 -7.36
C ARG A 143 -11.85 10.65 -6.72
N THR A 144 -10.92 10.06 -7.48
CA THR A 144 -9.55 9.76 -7.01
C THR A 144 -8.84 10.94 -6.34
N CYS A 145 -9.09 12.20 -6.76
CA CYS A 145 -8.45 13.36 -6.14
C CYS A 145 -9.03 13.77 -4.78
N GLY A 146 -10.21 13.26 -4.38
CA GLY A 146 -10.91 13.70 -3.16
C GLY A 146 -11.56 15.10 -3.23
N HIS A 147 -11.41 15.85 -4.33
CA HIS A 147 -11.98 17.20 -4.51
C HIS A 147 -13.36 17.22 -5.20
N VAL A 148 -13.84 16.07 -5.69
CA VAL A 148 -15.13 15.95 -6.39
C VAL A 148 -15.88 14.73 -5.88
N ASN A 149 -17.19 14.91 -5.64
CA ASN A 149 -18.11 13.82 -5.31
C ASN A 149 -19.23 13.78 -6.35
N CYS A 150 -19.61 12.58 -6.78
CA CYS A 150 -20.78 12.35 -7.62
C CYS A 150 -21.86 11.65 -6.81
N VAL A 151 -23.06 12.24 -6.79
CA VAL A 151 -24.20 11.74 -6.00
C VAL A 151 -25.46 11.54 -6.85
N ASN A 152 -26.30 10.60 -6.44
CA ASN A 152 -27.57 10.31 -7.13
C ASN A 152 -28.70 11.27 -6.72
N SER A 153 -29.88 11.13 -7.35
CA SER A 153 -31.03 11.99 -7.06
C SER A 153 -31.48 11.89 -5.60
N LYS A 154 -31.39 10.70 -5.00
CA LYS A 154 -31.79 10.50 -3.60
C LYS A 154 -30.89 11.26 -2.62
N ALA A 155 -29.59 11.28 -2.86
CA ALA A 155 -28.64 12.04 -2.05
C ALA A 155 -28.82 13.57 -2.20
N LEU A 156 -29.14 14.05 -3.41
CA LEU A 156 -29.49 15.47 -3.63
C LEU A 156 -30.77 15.86 -2.86
N GLU A 157 -31.79 15.00 -2.87
CA GLU A 157 -33.02 15.19 -2.10
C GLU A 157 -32.73 15.31 -0.60
N LEU A 158 -31.93 14.38 -0.05
CA LEU A 158 -31.55 14.40 1.37
C LEU A 158 -30.79 15.67 1.77
N ALA A 159 -29.96 16.20 0.86
CA ALA A 159 -29.21 17.44 1.08
C ALA A 159 -30.03 18.71 0.82
N GLY A 160 -31.27 18.59 0.32
CA GLY A 160 -32.09 19.75 -0.06
C GLY A 160 -31.50 20.55 -1.23
N ILE A 161 -30.69 19.92 -2.09
CA ILE A 161 -30.10 20.57 -3.26
C ILE A 161 -31.14 20.56 -4.39
N THR A 162 -31.48 21.75 -4.88
CA THR A 162 -32.43 21.98 -5.98
C THR A 162 -31.81 22.90 -7.03
N LYS A 163 -32.50 23.14 -8.13
CA LYS A 163 -32.07 24.12 -9.15
C LYS A 163 -31.84 25.53 -8.60
N ASP A 164 -32.54 25.88 -7.50
CA ASP A 164 -32.48 27.21 -6.88
C ASP A 164 -31.41 27.28 -5.77
N THR A 165 -30.74 26.17 -5.45
CA THR A 165 -29.64 26.15 -4.49
C THR A 165 -28.43 26.86 -5.10
N PRO A 166 -27.90 27.94 -4.49
CA PRO A 166 -26.72 28.62 -5.01
C PRO A 166 -25.45 27.81 -4.77
N ASP A 167 -24.41 28.10 -5.55
CA ASP A 167 -23.08 27.55 -5.29
C ASP A 167 -22.50 28.15 -4.00
N PRO A 168 -21.84 27.35 -3.13
CA PRO A 168 -21.21 27.88 -1.94
C PRO A 168 -19.91 28.61 -2.31
N GLN A 169 -19.42 29.46 -1.40
CA GLN A 169 -18.13 30.10 -1.59
C GLN A 169 -17.03 29.04 -1.77
N GLY A 170 -16.28 29.12 -2.87
CA GLY A 170 -15.20 28.17 -3.17
C GLY A 170 -15.67 26.77 -3.53
N GLY A 171 -16.91 26.62 -4.01
CA GLY A 171 -17.44 25.35 -4.51
C GLY A 171 -18.40 25.56 -5.68
N GLU A 172 -18.70 24.48 -6.38
CA GLU A 172 -19.58 24.50 -7.57
C GLU A 172 -20.48 23.25 -7.58
N ILE A 173 -21.75 23.46 -7.92
CA ILE A 173 -22.70 22.40 -8.23
C ILE A 173 -22.87 22.36 -9.76
N ASP A 174 -22.40 21.31 -10.42
CA ASP A 174 -22.57 21.19 -11.88
C ASP A 174 -24.07 21.06 -12.19
N ARG A 175 -24.59 21.88 -13.12
CA ARG A 175 -25.98 21.87 -13.57
C ARG A 175 -26.07 21.53 -15.06
N ASP A 176 -27.17 20.89 -15.45
CA ASP A 176 -27.43 20.60 -16.87
C ASP A 176 -28.01 21.81 -17.61
N GLU A 177 -28.36 21.62 -18.89
CA GLU A 177 -28.89 22.66 -19.77
C GLU A 177 -30.21 23.29 -19.28
N ASN A 178 -30.94 22.62 -18.38
CA ASN A 178 -32.17 23.12 -17.77
C ASN A 178 -31.93 23.79 -16.41
N GLY A 179 -30.68 23.87 -15.97
CA GLY A 179 -30.30 24.38 -14.64
C GLY A 179 -30.52 23.38 -13.51
N GLU A 180 -30.81 22.12 -13.83
CA GLU A 180 -31.01 21.09 -12.81
C GLU A 180 -29.66 20.57 -12.30
N PRO A 181 -29.46 20.40 -10.97
CA PRO A 181 -28.22 19.85 -10.43
C PRO A 181 -27.95 18.45 -10.96
N THR A 182 -26.78 18.25 -11.57
CA THR A 182 -26.38 16.95 -12.13
C THR A 182 -25.92 15.96 -11.07
N GLY A 183 -25.65 16.41 -9.84
CA GLY A 183 -25.08 15.57 -8.79
C GLY A 183 -23.56 15.52 -8.76
N VAL A 184 -22.85 16.25 -9.63
CA VAL A 184 -21.40 16.46 -9.51
C VAL A 184 -21.14 17.68 -8.64
N LEU A 185 -20.46 17.48 -7.50
CA LEU A 185 -20.20 18.51 -6.49
C LEU A 185 -18.70 18.72 -6.34
N ARG A 186 -18.24 19.96 -6.52
CA ARG A 186 -16.81 20.32 -6.54
C ARG A 186 -16.42 21.16 -5.33
N GLU A 187 -15.22 20.92 -4.83
CA GLU A 187 -14.61 21.70 -3.75
C GLU A 187 -15.55 21.85 -2.55
N ASN A 188 -15.89 23.06 -2.14
CA ASN A 188 -16.75 23.30 -0.98
C ASN A 188 -18.21 22.84 -1.18
N ALA A 189 -18.67 22.60 -2.41
CA ALA A 189 -20.03 22.07 -2.63
C ALA A 189 -20.21 20.65 -2.10
N ARG A 190 -19.12 19.88 -1.95
CA ARG A 190 -19.13 18.56 -1.30
C ARG A 190 -19.61 18.63 0.14
N SER A 191 -19.41 19.76 0.82
CA SER A 191 -19.81 19.96 2.22
C SER A 191 -21.33 19.90 2.44
N PHE A 192 -22.15 19.99 1.39
CA PHE A 192 -23.59 19.74 1.51
C PHE A 192 -23.93 18.27 1.75
N ILE A 193 -23.07 17.35 1.32
CA ILE A 193 -23.27 15.90 1.48
C ILE A 193 -22.52 15.36 2.70
N THR A 194 -21.30 15.83 2.97
CA THR A 194 -20.44 15.29 4.03
C THR A 194 -21.14 15.10 5.39
N PRO A 195 -21.95 16.04 5.91
CA PRO A 195 -22.63 15.87 7.20
C PRO A 195 -23.73 14.79 7.22
N LEU A 196 -24.16 14.32 6.05
CA LEU A 196 -25.19 13.28 5.91
C LEU A 196 -24.59 11.87 5.82
N LEU A 197 -23.28 11.78 5.62
CA LEU A 197 -22.59 10.50 5.54
C LEU A 197 -22.53 9.84 6.93
N PRO A 198 -22.61 8.51 6.99
CA PRO A 198 -22.38 7.78 8.23
C PRO A 198 -20.98 8.09 8.76
N VAL A 199 -20.88 8.35 10.07
CA VAL A 199 -19.60 8.54 10.76
C VAL A 199 -19.26 7.23 11.46
N SER A 200 -18.16 6.59 11.04
CA SER A 200 -17.68 5.37 11.69
C SER A 200 -17.20 5.67 13.12
N SER A 201 -17.74 4.93 14.07
CA SER A 201 -17.26 4.85 15.44
C SER A 201 -15.88 4.18 15.53
N ASP A 202 -15.17 4.37 16.64
CA ASP A 202 -13.88 3.69 16.87
C ASP A 202 -14.00 2.17 16.83
N GLU A 203 -15.12 1.62 17.32
CA GLU A 203 -15.37 0.18 17.30
C GLU A 203 -15.55 -0.35 15.87
N GLU A 204 -16.24 0.39 15.00
CA GLU A 204 -16.38 0.07 13.58
C GLU A 204 -15.04 0.13 12.86
N LYS A 205 -14.19 1.13 13.13
CA LYS A 205 -12.83 1.21 12.58
C LYS A 205 -11.98 -0.01 13.00
N ILE A 206 -12.11 -0.45 14.25
CA ILE A 206 -11.41 -1.64 14.74
C ILE A 206 -11.90 -2.90 13.99
N ASP A 207 -13.21 -3.05 13.78
CA ASP A 207 -13.77 -4.17 13.03
C ASP A 207 -13.37 -4.12 11.54
N GLU A 208 -13.28 -2.92 10.95
CA GLU A 208 -12.74 -2.71 9.60
C GLU A 208 -11.28 -3.16 9.50
N ILE A 209 -10.43 -2.87 10.49
CA ILE A 209 -9.04 -3.38 10.50
C ILE A 209 -9.02 -4.92 10.57
N VAL A 210 -9.91 -5.54 11.35
CA VAL A 210 -10.02 -7.01 11.42
C VAL A 210 -10.43 -7.60 10.07
N ASP A 211 -11.41 -6.98 9.40
CA ASP A 211 -11.84 -7.38 8.06
C ASP A 211 -10.73 -7.19 7.02
N LEU A 212 -9.98 -6.09 7.11
CA LEU A 212 -8.79 -5.85 6.29
C LEU A 212 -7.79 -6.99 6.43
N GLY A 213 -7.56 -7.50 7.65
CA GLY A 213 -6.66 -8.64 7.87
C GLY A 213 -7.05 -9.89 7.07
N LYS A 214 -8.34 -10.10 6.79
CA LYS A 214 -8.84 -11.18 5.93
C LYS A 214 -8.52 -10.92 4.47
N LEU A 215 -8.69 -9.68 3.99
CA LEU A 215 -8.32 -9.27 2.64
C LEU A 215 -6.82 -9.45 2.41
N LEU A 216 -5.98 -8.94 3.32
CA LEU A 216 -4.53 -9.07 3.25
C LEU A 216 -4.08 -10.54 3.26
N ALA A 217 -4.68 -11.36 4.12
CA ALA A 217 -4.42 -12.80 4.14
C ALA A 217 -4.84 -13.48 2.82
N SER A 218 -5.92 -13.05 2.17
CA SER A 218 -6.31 -13.58 0.85
C SER A 218 -5.33 -13.24 -0.27
N GLN A 219 -4.43 -12.29 -0.04
CA GLN A 219 -3.37 -11.84 -0.95
C GLN A 219 -1.98 -12.33 -0.53
N GLY A 220 -1.89 -13.13 0.54
CA GLY A 220 -0.60 -13.61 1.06
C GLY A 220 0.21 -12.58 1.85
N ILE A 221 -0.40 -11.45 2.21
CA ILE A 221 0.24 -10.40 3.01
C ILE A 221 0.16 -10.77 4.49
N THR A 222 1.32 -10.96 5.10
CA THR A 222 1.48 -11.36 6.51
C THR A 222 2.03 -10.23 7.37
N GLY A 223 2.61 -9.19 6.75
CA GLY A 223 3.03 -7.98 7.45
C GLY A 223 2.93 -6.73 6.59
N ALA A 224 2.94 -5.57 7.23
CA ALA A 224 2.97 -4.29 6.54
C ALA A 224 3.59 -3.19 7.42
N ALA A 225 3.95 -2.07 6.79
CA ALA A 225 4.15 -0.82 7.51
C ALA A 225 2.98 0.15 7.26
N ASP A 226 2.43 0.68 8.35
CA ASP A 226 1.47 1.79 8.31
C ASP A 226 2.25 3.11 8.24
N ILE A 227 2.39 3.65 7.03
CA ILE A 227 3.27 4.81 6.77
C ILE A 227 2.47 6.12 6.91
N GLY A 228 2.16 6.47 8.16
CA GLY A 228 1.44 7.70 8.47
C GLY A 228 -0.07 7.53 8.32
N CYS A 229 -0.74 7.20 9.43
CA CYS A 229 -2.19 7.27 9.49
C CYS A 229 -2.64 8.73 9.36
N LEU A 230 -3.55 9.00 8.43
CA LEU A 230 -4.11 10.34 8.20
C LEU A 230 -5.28 10.68 9.15
N SER A 231 -5.42 9.95 10.26
CA SER A 231 -6.42 10.20 11.31
C SER A 231 -5.74 10.68 12.58
N ASP A 232 -6.44 11.56 13.30
CA ASP A 232 -6.09 12.06 14.64
C ASP A 232 -6.38 11.06 15.79
N GLY A 233 -6.83 9.85 15.48
CA GLY A 233 -7.15 8.81 16.46
C GLY A 233 -5.94 8.08 17.06
N ASP A 234 -6.19 7.26 18.09
CA ASP A 234 -5.18 6.40 18.72
C ASP A 234 -4.85 5.20 17.82
N VAL A 235 -4.01 5.43 16.81
CA VAL A 235 -3.58 4.43 15.81
C VAL A 235 -3.08 3.15 16.47
N TYR A 236 -2.22 3.27 17.49
CA TYR A 236 -1.69 2.12 18.21
C TYR A 236 -2.79 1.37 18.94
N GLY A 237 -3.68 2.09 19.64
CA GLY A 237 -4.86 1.53 20.29
C GLY A 237 -5.79 0.77 19.35
N TYR A 238 -6.04 1.30 18.14
CA TYR A 238 -6.86 0.64 17.13
C TYR A 238 -6.29 -0.73 16.75
N TYR A 239 -5.00 -0.82 16.41
CA TYR A 239 -4.37 -2.10 16.09
C TYR A 239 -4.30 -3.05 17.28
N MET A 240 -4.04 -2.55 18.49
CA MET A 240 -4.02 -3.39 19.69
C MET A 240 -5.39 -3.98 20.01
N ASN A 241 -6.48 -3.25 19.75
CA ASN A 241 -7.83 -3.76 19.91
C ASN A 241 -8.23 -4.68 18.75
N ALA A 242 -7.84 -4.38 17.52
CA ALA A 242 -8.04 -5.27 16.38
C ALA A 242 -7.33 -6.62 16.57
N LYS A 243 -6.10 -6.61 17.10
CA LYS A 243 -5.34 -7.81 17.49
C LYS A 243 -6.12 -8.68 18.47
N LYS A 244 -6.75 -8.09 19.50
CA LYS A 244 -7.59 -8.84 20.46
C LYS A 244 -8.82 -9.49 19.79
N LYS A 245 -9.33 -8.88 18.72
CA LYS A 245 -10.45 -9.39 17.91
C LYS A 245 -10.03 -10.36 16.80
N GLY A 246 -8.73 -10.62 16.63
CA GLY A 246 -8.23 -11.65 15.73
C GLY A 246 -7.53 -11.13 14.48
N PHE A 247 -7.19 -9.83 14.39
CA PHE A 247 -6.24 -9.35 13.38
C PHE A 247 -4.86 -10.02 13.57
N LYS A 248 -4.28 -10.55 12.49
CA LYS A 248 -3.08 -11.42 12.55
C LYS A 248 -1.83 -10.83 11.92
N GLN A 249 -1.96 -9.90 10.98
CA GLN A 249 -0.80 -9.31 10.32
C GLN A 249 0.11 -8.59 11.31
N ARG A 250 1.40 -8.55 10.98
CA ARG A 250 2.39 -7.75 11.70
C ARG A 250 2.39 -6.32 11.17
N ILE A 251 2.38 -5.32 12.04
CA ILE A 251 2.33 -3.91 11.64
C ILE A 251 3.44 -3.13 12.33
N GLY A 252 4.29 -2.49 11.53
CA GLY A 252 5.17 -1.41 11.96
C GLY A 252 4.50 -0.06 11.72
N ILE A 253 4.19 0.68 12.79
CA ILE A 253 3.48 1.96 12.73
C ILE A 253 4.48 3.10 12.60
N TYR A 254 4.25 3.99 11.64
CA TYR A 254 4.96 5.26 11.52
C TYR A 254 3.98 6.41 11.77
N TYR A 255 4.21 7.21 12.80
CA TYR A 255 3.34 8.35 13.09
C TYR A 255 3.57 9.48 12.09
N MET A 256 2.49 10.05 11.55
CA MET A 256 2.56 11.23 10.70
C MET A 256 3.02 12.44 11.54
N TRP A 257 4.31 12.76 11.47
CA TRP A 257 4.96 13.69 12.39
C TRP A 257 4.43 15.13 12.25
N ASP A 258 3.94 15.48 11.07
CA ASP A 258 3.23 16.73 10.78
C ASP A 258 2.10 17.03 11.80
N TYR A 259 1.48 16.00 12.40
CA TYR A 259 0.43 16.18 13.41
C TYR A 259 0.95 16.32 14.85
N TYR A 260 2.17 15.85 15.13
CA TYR A 260 2.69 15.71 16.50
C TYR A 260 3.90 16.59 16.80
N TRP A 261 4.58 17.15 15.80
CA TRP A 261 5.87 17.83 15.99
C TRP A 261 5.82 19.07 16.90
N GLN A 262 4.64 19.67 17.09
CA GLN A 262 4.42 20.79 18.01
C GLN A 262 3.90 20.35 19.38
N ASP A 263 3.47 19.10 19.51
CA ASP A 263 3.03 18.52 20.78
C ASP A 263 4.25 18.12 21.60
N LYS A 264 4.51 18.87 22.68
CA LYS A 264 5.65 18.64 23.57
C LYS A 264 5.44 17.44 24.50
N ASP A 265 4.21 16.98 24.63
CA ASP A 265 3.83 15.87 25.49
C ASP A 265 3.74 14.55 24.68
N PHE A 266 3.87 14.61 23.35
CA PHE A 266 3.92 13.42 22.52
C PHE A 266 5.14 12.56 22.86
N ALA A 267 4.89 11.30 23.20
CA ALA A 267 5.90 10.31 23.51
C ALA A 267 5.44 8.93 23.05
N ILE A 268 6.40 8.09 22.66
CA ILE A 268 6.18 6.68 22.36
C ILE A 268 6.78 5.88 23.51
N ALA A 269 5.98 5.02 24.14
CA ALA A 269 6.47 4.19 25.22
C ALA A 269 7.48 3.16 24.67
N LYS A 270 8.56 2.88 25.41
CA LYS A 270 9.63 1.99 24.95
C LYS A 270 9.11 0.59 24.58
N GLU A 271 8.12 0.11 25.32
CA GLU A 271 7.49 -1.19 25.09
C GLU A 271 6.67 -1.24 23.79
N GLN A 272 6.25 -0.09 23.27
CA GLN A 272 5.55 0.00 21.98
C GLN A 272 6.51 -0.10 20.80
N MET A 273 7.81 0.10 20.99
CA MET A 273 8.83 0.09 19.91
C MET A 273 9.54 -1.28 19.76
N ASP A 274 9.02 -2.32 20.39
CA ASP A 274 9.60 -3.66 20.32
C ASP A 274 9.22 -4.37 19.00
N GLY A 275 10.13 -4.37 18.04
CA GLY A 275 9.96 -4.98 16.71
C GLY A 275 9.75 -6.51 16.69
N ASP A 276 9.88 -7.21 17.83
CA ASP A 276 9.46 -8.61 17.95
C ASP A 276 7.95 -8.75 18.20
N GLN A 277 7.25 -7.67 18.58
CA GLN A 277 5.80 -7.67 18.76
C GLN A 277 5.09 -7.61 17.41
N GLN A 278 3.93 -8.28 17.35
CA GLN A 278 3.03 -8.22 16.19
C GLN A 278 2.70 -6.78 15.78
N ILE A 279 2.43 -5.90 16.75
CA ILE A 279 2.14 -4.49 16.51
C ILE A 279 3.18 -3.69 17.28
N HIS A 280 3.90 -2.82 16.61
CA HIS A 280 4.88 -1.94 17.23
C HIS A 280 4.97 -0.61 16.48
N VAL A 281 5.50 0.41 17.15
CA VAL A 281 5.81 1.70 16.56
C VAL A 281 7.25 1.65 16.03
N ALA A 282 7.39 1.74 14.72
CA ALA A 282 8.66 1.64 14.01
C ALA A 282 9.34 3.01 13.84
N GLY A 283 8.56 4.10 13.75
CA GLY A 283 9.15 5.40 13.50
C GLY A 283 8.20 6.56 13.25
N LEU A 284 8.72 7.57 12.56
CA LEU A 284 8.01 8.76 12.13
C LEU A 284 7.93 8.82 10.60
N LYS A 285 6.85 9.40 10.08
CA LYS A 285 6.65 9.73 8.66
C LYS A 285 6.52 11.24 8.49
N THR A 286 7.23 11.82 7.52
CA THR A 286 7.00 13.19 7.03
C THR A 286 6.81 13.21 5.52
N VAL A 287 6.31 14.33 4.99
CA VAL A 287 6.13 14.54 3.55
C VAL A 287 7.16 15.54 3.02
N GLY A 288 8.04 15.12 2.12
CA GLY A 288 9.11 15.94 1.53
C GLY A 288 8.68 16.77 0.33
N ASP A 289 7.87 16.18 -0.55
CA ASP A 289 7.27 16.80 -1.75
C ASP A 289 5.89 16.20 -2.08
N GLY A 290 5.33 16.56 -3.25
CA GLY A 290 4.06 16.01 -3.72
C GLY A 290 4.20 14.78 -4.63
N SER A 291 3.27 14.64 -5.59
CA SER A 291 3.22 13.48 -6.50
C SER A 291 3.59 13.84 -7.94
N PHE A 292 4.01 12.85 -8.72
CA PHE A 292 4.22 13.01 -10.16
C PHE A 292 2.91 13.18 -10.92
N SER A 293 1.83 12.51 -10.52
CA SER A 293 0.50 12.64 -11.15
C SER A 293 -0.05 14.06 -11.03
N GLY A 294 0.19 14.73 -9.90
CA GLY A 294 -0.24 16.11 -9.63
C GLY A 294 0.74 17.20 -10.04
N ARG A 295 1.89 16.87 -10.65
CA ARG A 295 3.00 17.80 -10.94
C ARG A 295 3.55 18.54 -9.70
N THR A 296 3.47 17.93 -8.53
CA THR A 296 3.88 18.55 -7.26
C THR A 296 5.13 17.91 -6.63
N ALA A 297 5.59 16.75 -7.13
CA ALA A 297 6.90 16.21 -6.75
C ALA A 297 8.02 17.20 -7.13
N TRP A 298 9.00 17.39 -6.25
CA TRP A 298 10.03 18.43 -6.36
C TRP A 298 11.22 17.91 -7.16
N VAL A 299 11.19 18.20 -8.46
CA VAL A 299 12.03 17.55 -9.48
C VAL A 299 13.29 18.36 -9.80
N SER A 300 14.34 17.68 -10.28
CA SER A 300 15.60 18.32 -10.71
C SER A 300 15.52 18.89 -12.14
N GLU A 301 14.61 18.37 -12.96
CA GLU A 301 14.32 18.81 -14.33
C GLU A 301 12.83 19.18 -14.44
N PRO A 302 12.46 20.23 -15.19
CA PRO A 302 11.08 20.69 -15.26
C PRO A 302 10.17 19.61 -15.83
N TYR A 303 8.88 19.66 -15.48
CA TYR A 303 7.88 18.73 -16.02
C TYR A 303 7.76 18.84 -17.54
N TYR A 304 7.35 17.74 -18.17
CA TYR A 304 7.23 17.64 -19.63
C TYR A 304 6.28 18.71 -20.19
N GLY A 305 6.77 19.41 -21.21
CA GLY A 305 6.06 20.53 -21.83
C GLY A 305 6.16 21.86 -21.07
N SER A 306 6.92 21.94 -19.97
CA SER A 306 7.14 23.15 -19.18
C SER A 306 8.61 23.54 -19.09
N THR A 307 8.88 24.81 -18.75
CA THR A 307 10.22 25.34 -18.50
C THR A 307 10.44 25.83 -17.06
N ASP A 308 9.36 25.96 -16.29
CA ASP A 308 9.33 26.61 -14.97
C ASP A 308 8.54 25.82 -13.91
N GLU A 309 7.88 24.72 -14.27
CA GLU A 309 7.22 23.83 -13.31
C GLU A 309 8.21 22.78 -12.76
N TYR A 310 8.60 22.92 -11.49
CA TYR A 310 9.51 22.01 -10.79
C TYR A 310 8.87 21.32 -9.57
N GLY A 311 7.57 21.50 -9.35
CA GLY A 311 6.87 21.01 -8.16
C GLY A 311 7.23 21.79 -6.89
N ILE A 312 6.97 21.20 -5.73
CA ILE A 312 6.91 21.91 -4.45
C ILE A 312 7.62 21.12 -3.36
N SER A 313 8.56 21.77 -2.66
CA SER A 313 9.07 21.28 -1.38
C SER A 313 8.04 21.55 -0.27
N VAL A 314 7.55 20.51 0.40
CA VAL A 314 6.50 20.65 1.42
C VAL A 314 7.03 20.53 2.86
N CYS A 315 8.11 19.80 3.09
CA CYS A 315 8.72 19.70 4.42
C CYS A 315 9.53 20.97 4.77
N SER A 316 9.22 21.63 5.87
CA SER A 316 10.06 22.72 6.39
C SER A 316 11.34 22.18 7.05
N ASP A 317 12.39 23.01 7.14
CA ASP A 317 13.61 22.62 7.86
C ASP A 317 13.31 22.33 9.34
N GLU A 318 12.47 23.16 9.99
CA GLU A 318 12.08 22.96 11.40
C GLU A 318 11.40 21.60 11.63
N LEU A 319 10.46 21.22 10.75
CA LEU A 319 9.79 19.92 10.83
C LEU A 319 10.81 18.78 10.65
N MET A 320 11.66 18.86 9.64
CA MET A 320 12.68 17.84 9.37
C MET A 320 13.67 17.68 10.52
N GLU A 321 14.19 18.78 11.06
CA GLU A 321 15.12 18.76 12.20
C GLU A 321 14.44 18.19 13.46
N SER A 322 13.17 18.53 13.69
CA SER A 322 12.42 17.98 14.83
C SER A 322 12.22 16.46 14.71
N ALA A 323 11.94 15.96 13.51
CA ALA A 323 11.82 14.52 13.25
C ALA A 323 13.15 13.78 13.46
N ILE A 324 14.25 14.31 12.91
CA ILE A 324 15.60 13.75 13.10
C ILE A 324 15.95 13.72 14.60
N LYS A 325 15.71 14.81 15.32
CA LYS A 325 15.95 14.88 16.76
C LYS A 325 15.15 13.81 17.51
N PHE A 326 13.85 13.72 17.26
CA PHE A 326 12.98 12.75 17.93
C PHE A 326 13.42 11.31 17.63
N CYS A 327 13.74 10.99 16.36
CA CYS A 327 14.19 9.66 15.97
C CYS A 327 15.51 9.29 16.64
N LYS A 328 16.45 10.23 16.78
CA LYS A 328 17.72 10.02 17.49
C LYS A 328 17.52 9.78 18.98
N GLU A 329 16.63 10.53 19.62
CA GLU A 329 16.35 10.40 21.06
C GLU A 329 15.63 9.09 21.40
N ASN A 330 14.82 8.57 20.48
CA ASN A 330 14.01 7.36 20.67
C ASN A 330 14.55 6.11 19.96
N HIS A 331 15.65 6.24 19.20
CA HIS A 331 16.23 5.17 18.39
C HIS A 331 15.26 4.51 17.39
N CYS A 332 14.30 5.28 16.87
CA CYS A 332 13.31 4.82 15.88
C CYS A 332 13.66 5.29 14.46
N GLN A 333 12.98 4.74 13.45
CA GLN A 333 13.23 5.08 12.05
C GLN A 333 12.64 6.44 11.67
N TYR A 334 13.29 7.12 10.73
CA TYR A 334 12.73 8.24 10.00
C TYR A 334 12.33 7.78 8.58
N SER A 335 11.06 7.90 8.25
CA SER A 335 10.51 7.73 6.90
C SER A 335 10.13 9.09 6.31
N MET A 336 10.55 9.37 5.08
CA MET A 336 10.13 10.55 4.35
C MET A 336 9.59 10.19 2.96
N HIS A 337 8.40 10.69 2.63
CA HIS A 337 7.93 10.74 1.24
C HIS A 337 8.85 11.64 0.43
N ALA A 338 9.53 11.10 -0.58
CA ALA A 338 10.28 11.90 -1.54
C ALA A 338 10.27 11.23 -2.92
N MET A 339 9.52 11.82 -3.85
CA MET A 339 9.43 11.32 -5.22
C MET A 339 10.44 11.98 -6.14
N GLY A 340 10.51 13.31 -6.13
CA GLY A 340 11.35 14.10 -7.01
C GLY A 340 12.81 14.15 -6.56
N GLY A 341 13.73 14.26 -7.53
CA GLY A 341 15.17 14.23 -7.28
C GLY A 341 15.66 15.27 -6.26
N GLN A 342 15.08 16.48 -6.23
CA GLN A 342 15.48 17.50 -5.25
C GLN A 342 15.05 17.14 -3.83
N ALA A 343 13.85 16.57 -3.66
CA ALA A 343 13.38 16.10 -2.36
C ALA A 343 14.24 14.95 -1.82
N ILE A 344 14.54 13.96 -2.69
CA ILE A 344 15.40 12.81 -2.36
C ILE A 344 16.80 13.30 -1.95
N ASP A 345 17.42 14.15 -2.77
CA ASP A 345 18.76 14.69 -2.48
C ASP A 345 18.76 15.48 -1.17
N ARG A 346 17.74 16.29 -0.91
CA ARG A 346 17.66 17.11 0.30
C ARG A 346 17.68 16.25 1.57
N ILE A 347 16.82 15.22 1.67
CA ILE A 347 16.76 14.39 2.87
C ILE A 347 18.00 13.52 3.04
N VAL A 348 18.47 12.88 1.96
CA VAL A 348 19.67 12.03 1.99
C VAL A 348 20.88 12.85 2.39
N ASN A 349 21.08 14.02 1.79
CA ASN A 349 22.21 14.89 2.10
C ASN A 349 22.16 15.46 3.52
N ARG A 350 20.97 15.68 4.06
CA ARG A 350 20.83 16.19 5.42
C ARG A 350 21.17 15.11 6.44
N VAL A 351 20.57 13.93 6.32
CA VAL A 351 20.73 12.84 7.30
C VAL A 351 22.10 12.17 7.18
N ALA A 352 22.73 12.18 6.02
CA ALA A 352 24.12 11.73 5.85
C ALA A 352 25.14 12.48 6.73
N LYS A 353 24.76 13.62 7.31
CA LYS A 353 25.60 14.37 8.28
C LYS A 353 25.48 13.84 9.71
N GLU A 354 24.55 12.94 9.97
CA GLU A 354 24.29 12.34 11.28
C GLU A 354 25.00 10.99 11.41
N GLU A 355 25.34 10.63 12.64
CA GLU A 355 25.71 9.24 12.96
C GLU A 355 24.45 8.37 12.98
N LYS A 356 24.60 7.11 12.56
CA LYS A 356 23.53 6.10 12.68
C LYS A 356 23.06 6.03 14.14
N TRP A 357 21.76 6.14 14.36
CA TRP A 357 21.16 6.21 15.70
C TRP A 357 20.40 4.96 16.13
N ASN A 358 20.46 3.87 15.37
CA ASN A 358 19.89 2.58 15.77
C ASN A 358 20.96 1.48 15.77
N ASP A 359 20.78 0.49 16.64
CA ASP A 359 21.82 -0.50 16.96
C ASP A 359 21.75 -1.79 16.11
N ASP A 360 20.72 -1.93 15.26
CA ASP A 360 20.49 -3.13 14.45
C ASP A 360 20.62 -2.88 12.94
N GLU A 361 20.30 -3.89 12.12
CA GLU A 361 20.42 -3.83 10.65
C GLU A 361 19.33 -2.96 9.99
N THR A 362 18.33 -2.52 10.74
CA THR A 362 17.26 -1.67 10.23
C THR A 362 17.84 -0.34 9.74
N PRO A 363 17.39 0.21 8.61
CA PRO A 363 17.85 1.53 8.16
C PRO A 363 17.22 2.61 9.05
N HIS A 364 18.04 3.49 9.63
CA HIS A 364 17.52 4.62 10.43
C HIS A 364 16.83 5.70 9.57
N LEU A 365 17.15 5.75 8.28
CA LEU A 365 16.44 6.53 7.27
C LEU A 365 15.94 5.63 6.16
N ARG A 366 14.65 5.75 5.85
CA ARG A 366 14.03 5.19 4.65
C ARG A 366 13.33 6.29 3.86
N ILE A 367 13.49 6.24 2.55
CA ILE A 367 12.89 7.20 1.62
C ILE A 367 11.82 6.45 0.84
N GLU A 368 10.61 7.01 0.86
CA GLU A 368 9.46 6.42 0.21
C GLU A 368 9.35 6.89 -1.24
N HIS A 369 8.89 6.00 -2.11
CA HIS A 369 8.68 6.15 -3.55
C HIS A 369 9.97 6.16 -4.35
N THR A 370 10.82 7.19 -4.17
CA THR A 370 12.15 7.29 -4.81
C THR A 370 12.12 7.18 -6.34
N THR A 371 11.32 8.02 -6.98
CA THR A 371 11.08 7.97 -8.44
C THR A 371 12.33 8.30 -9.24
N GLU A 372 13.06 9.36 -8.88
CA GLU A 372 14.21 9.83 -9.66
C GLU A 372 15.40 10.20 -8.76
N PRO A 373 15.99 9.21 -8.06
CA PRO A 373 17.15 9.47 -7.21
C PRO A 373 18.38 9.86 -8.05
N SER A 374 19.10 10.89 -7.61
CA SER A 374 20.38 11.28 -8.23
C SER A 374 21.47 10.23 -7.98
N GLU A 375 22.54 10.26 -8.77
CA GLU A 375 23.73 9.41 -8.52
C GLU A 375 24.35 9.67 -7.14
N GLU A 376 24.31 10.91 -6.67
CA GLU A 376 24.83 11.29 -5.36
C GLU A 376 23.97 10.71 -4.23
N ALA A 377 22.64 10.82 -4.33
CA ALA A 377 21.72 10.23 -3.36
C ALA A 377 21.86 8.70 -3.32
N ILE A 378 22.01 8.03 -4.47
CA ILE A 378 22.27 6.59 -4.54
C ILE A 378 23.57 6.26 -3.80
N ALA A 379 24.66 6.96 -4.08
CA ALA A 379 25.96 6.69 -3.45
C ALA A 379 25.91 6.86 -1.92
N LYS A 380 25.31 7.95 -1.43
CA LYS A 380 25.15 8.21 0.01
C LYS A 380 24.23 7.21 0.69
N THR A 381 23.16 6.78 0.02
CA THR A 381 22.25 5.76 0.54
C THR A 381 22.99 4.46 0.81
N VAL A 382 23.89 4.05 -0.09
CA VAL A 382 24.77 2.88 0.11
C VAL A 382 25.77 3.11 1.24
N GLU A 383 26.46 4.26 1.23
CA GLU A 383 27.50 4.60 2.22
C GLU A 383 26.97 4.59 3.65
N HIS A 384 25.76 5.12 3.86
CA HIS A 384 25.16 5.27 5.19
C HIS A 384 24.18 4.15 5.57
N GLY A 385 23.94 3.19 4.69
CA GLY A 385 22.99 2.09 4.92
C GLY A 385 21.53 2.57 5.05
N PHE A 386 21.14 3.59 4.30
CA PHE A 386 19.74 4.00 4.16
C PHE A 386 18.99 3.04 3.24
N ALA A 387 17.68 3.17 3.15
CA ALA A 387 16.85 2.35 2.28
C ALA A 387 15.88 3.15 1.41
N PHE A 388 15.54 2.57 0.26
CA PHE A 388 14.52 3.06 -0.67
C PHE A 388 13.36 2.08 -0.70
N ALA A 389 12.16 2.54 -0.37
CA ALA A 389 10.93 1.77 -0.49
C ALA A 389 10.15 2.25 -1.73
N THR A 390 9.96 1.38 -2.71
CA THR A 390 9.41 1.76 -4.02
C THR A 390 8.16 0.97 -4.40
N GLN A 391 7.34 1.54 -5.30
CA GLN A 391 6.04 1.00 -5.71
C GLN A 391 6.01 0.78 -7.23
N PRO A 392 6.50 -0.37 -7.74
CA PRO A 392 6.42 -0.71 -9.15
C PRO A 392 5.00 -0.59 -9.74
N ILE A 393 3.96 -0.80 -8.93
CA ILE A 393 2.56 -0.72 -9.35
C ILE A 393 2.15 0.67 -9.87
N PHE A 394 2.83 1.75 -9.47
CA PHE A 394 2.46 3.11 -9.92
C PHE A 394 2.53 3.27 -11.43
N PHE A 395 3.61 2.79 -12.07
CA PHE A 395 3.65 2.77 -13.53
C PHE A 395 2.64 1.81 -14.12
N TYR A 396 2.38 0.69 -13.44
CA TYR A 396 1.42 -0.27 -13.94
C TYR A 396 0.01 0.31 -14.00
N ALA A 397 -0.43 1.06 -13.01
CA ALA A 397 -1.80 1.57 -12.91
C ALA A 397 -1.98 2.99 -13.48
N GLU A 398 -0.94 3.84 -13.45
CA GLU A 398 -1.05 5.29 -13.66
C GLU A 398 -0.21 5.81 -14.84
N ILE A 399 0.12 4.94 -15.80
CA ILE A 399 1.05 5.24 -16.88
C ILE A 399 0.73 6.52 -17.66
N GLU A 400 -0.55 6.85 -17.85
CA GLU A 400 -0.98 8.04 -18.58
C GLU A 400 -0.53 9.33 -17.89
N SER A 401 -0.62 9.38 -16.56
CA SER A 401 -0.14 10.52 -15.77
C SER A 401 1.37 10.67 -15.86
N TYR A 402 2.11 9.55 -15.79
CA TYR A 402 3.56 9.57 -15.95
C TYR A 402 3.98 10.01 -17.35
N LEU A 403 3.36 9.51 -18.41
CA LEU A 403 3.63 9.95 -19.78
C LEU A 403 3.32 11.44 -19.97
N ALA A 404 2.20 11.92 -19.44
CA ALA A 404 1.81 13.33 -19.55
C ALA A 404 2.75 14.28 -18.79
N ASN A 405 3.33 13.83 -17.68
CA ASN A 405 4.10 14.68 -16.78
C ASN A 405 5.63 14.52 -16.94
N LEU A 406 6.11 13.33 -17.29
CA LEU A 406 7.54 13.06 -17.51
C LEU A 406 7.91 12.98 -19.00
N GLY A 407 6.95 12.67 -19.87
CA GLY A 407 7.24 12.30 -21.24
C GLY A 407 7.80 10.87 -21.35
N PRO A 408 7.86 10.30 -22.56
CA PRO A 408 8.19 8.89 -22.76
C PRO A 408 9.60 8.51 -22.31
N ASP A 409 10.61 9.34 -22.60
CA ASP A 409 12.01 8.99 -22.32
C ASP A 409 12.37 9.02 -20.84
N ARG A 410 11.82 9.98 -20.09
CA ARG A 410 12.05 10.12 -18.64
C ARG A 410 11.24 9.10 -17.85
N THR A 411 10.02 8.78 -18.30
CA THR A 411 9.21 7.68 -17.74
C THR A 411 9.99 6.36 -17.71
N LYS A 412 10.71 6.02 -18.80
CA LYS A 412 11.51 4.78 -18.86
C LYS A 412 12.69 4.73 -17.88
N LYS A 413 13.15 5.87 -17.38
CA LYS A 413 14.30 5.98 -16.47
C LYS A 413 13.90 6.08 -15.00
N ALA A 414 12.66 6.46 -14.71
CA ALA A 414 12.14 6.55 -13.35
C ALA A 414 11.96 5.16 -12.72
N TYR A 415 11.98 5.12 -11.39
CA TYR A 415 12.10 3.91 -10.56
C TYR A 415 13.17 2.94 -11.08
N PRO A 416 14.47 3.32 -11.04
CA PRO A 416 15.54 2.55 -11.65
C PRO A 416 15.97 1.35 -10.79
N ILE A 417 15.04 0.43 -10.52
CA ILE A 417 15.19 -0.67 -9.53
C ILE A 417 16.44 -1.50 -9.79
N LYS A 418 16.63 -2.00 -11.02
CA LYS A 418 17.80 -2.81 -11.35
C LYS A 418 19.10 -2.07 -11.06
N LYS A 419 19.20 -0.80 -11.47
CA LYS A 419 20.38 0.05 -11.19
C LYS A 419 20.61 0.23 -9.69
N LEU A 420 19.55 0.45 -8.90
CA LEU A 420 19.67 0.58 -7.44
C LEU A 420 20.26 -0.70 -6.82
N LEU A 421 19.77 -1.87 -7.24
CA LEU A 421 20.28 -3.17 -6.78
C LEU A 421 21.73 -3.41 -7.22
N ASP A 422 22.07 -3.14 -8.48
CA ASP A 422 23.44 -3.28 -9.00
C ASP A 422 24.44 -2.40 -8.23
N ARG A 423 23.98 -1.30 -7.63
CA ARG A 423 24.78 -0.39 -6.80
C ARG A 423 24.81 -0.76 -5.32
N GLY A 424 24.04 -1.76 -4.89
CA GLY A 424 23.98 -2.23 -3.51
C GLY A 424 23.04 -1.44 -2.60
N VAL A 425 22.08 -0.70 -3.16
CA VAL A 425 21.05 -0.01 -2.36
C VAL A 425 20.13 -1.04 -1.70
N ASN A 426 19.79 -0.82 -0.43
CA ASN A 426 18.72 -1.59 0.21
C ASN A 426 17.37 -1.12 -0.31
N VAL A 427 16.78 -1.90 -1.22
CA VAL A 427 15.48 -1.63 -1.83
C VAL A 427 14.44 -2.62 -1.31
N CYS A 428 13.21 -2.16 -1.10
CA CYS A 428 12.05 -3.02 -0.88
C CYS A 428 10.83 -2.56 -1.72
N PHE A 429 9.87 -3.46 -1.88
CA PHE A 429 8.62 -3.20 -2.59
C PHE A 429 7.44 -2.96 -1.65
N SER A 430 6.46 -2.26 -2.19
CA SER A 430 5.22 -1.88 -1.52
C SER A 430 4.16 -1.48 -2.54
N THR A 431 2.92 -1.32 -2.10
CA THR A 431 1.80 -0.87 -2.97
C THR A 431 1.42 0.58 -2.76
N ASP A 432 1.69 1.14 -1.58
CA ASP A 432 1.08 2.40 -1.12
C ASP A 432 -0.46 2.34 -1.17
N ALA A 433 -1.06 1.17 -0.91
CA ALA A 433 -2.50 1.02 -0.94
C ALA A 433 -3.19 1.88 0.16
N PRO A 434 -4.31 2.58 -0.14
CA PRO A 434 -5.08 2.53 -1.39
C PRO A 434 -4.72 3.61 -2.42
N ALA A 435 -3.58 4.30 -2.30
CA ALA A 435 -3.21 5.47 -3.09
C ALA A 435 -2.84 5.19 -4.57
N THR A 436 -2.99 3.93 -5.03
CA THR A 436 -2.83 3.55 -6.44
C THR A 436 -4.19 3.47 -7.13
N SER A 437 -4.28 3.95 -8.37
CA SER A 437 -5.47 3.88 -9.22
C SER A 437 -5.77 2.47 -9.76
N TRP A 438 -5.88 1.48 -8.88
CA TRP A 438 -6.19 0.07 -9.18
C TRP A 438 -7.22 -0.49 -8.20
N ALA A 439 -8.13 -1.34 -8.68
CA ALA A 439 -9.32 -1.69 -7.91
C ALA A 439 -9.06 -2.48 -6.63
N VAL A 440 -8.02 -3.32 -6.68
CA VAL A 440 -7.51 -4.06 -5.53
C VAL A 440 -6.09 -3.54 -5.27
N PRO A 441 -5.96 -2.36 -4.63
CA PRO A 441 -4.70 -1.61 -4.63
C PRO A 441 -3.61 -2.30 -3.78
N SER A 442 -3.99 -3.17 -2.85
CA SER A 442 -3.05 -3.94 -2.01
C SER A 442 -2.57 -5.25 -2.65
N ASP A 443 -3.07 -5.62 -3.83
CA ASP A 443 -2.68 -6.88 -4.47
C ASP A 443 -1.18 -6.84 -4.89
N PRO A 444 -0.32 -7.73 -4.37
CA PRO A 444 1.10 -7.72 -4.69
C PRO A 444 1.39 -8.20 -6.13
N PHE A 445 0.52 -8.99 -6.76
CA PHE A 445 0.84 -9.63 -8.04
C PHE A 445 0.95 -8.64 -9.22
N PRO A 446 0.08 -7.62 -9.37
CA PRO A 446 0.29 -6.53 -10.32
C PRO A 446 1.62 -5.81 -10.10
N CYS A 447 2.01 -5.58 -8.84
CA CYS A 447 3.29 -4.95 -8.50
C CYS A 447 4.49 -5.84 -8.93
N LEU A 448 4.43 -7.15 -8.67
CA LEU A 448 5.44 -8.11 -9.13
C LEU A 448 5.54 -8.16 -10.65
N LYS A 449 4.40 -8.21 -11.36
CA LYS A 449 4.37 -8.16 -12.82
C LYS A 449 5.00 -6.88 -13.35
N ALA A 450 4.68 -5.74 -12.76
CA ALA A 450 5.25 -4.44 -13.14
C ALA A 450 6.77 -4.41 -12.96
N ALA A 451 7.28 -4.97 -11.87
CA ALA A 451 8.72 -5.06 -11.60
C ALA A 451 9.46 -5.97 -12.60
N VAL A 452 8.84 -7.09 -12.97
CA VAL A 452 9.47 -8.11 -13.84
C VAL A 452 9.37 -7.76 -15.33
N THR A 453 8.26 -7.17 -15.74
CA THR A 453 8.00 -6.88 -17.15
C THR A 453 8.35 -5.46 -17.54
N ARG A 454 8.26 -4.52 -16.59
CA ARG A 454 8.28 -3.07 -16.84
C ARG A 454 7.28 -2.64 -17.92
N TYR A 455 6.14 -3.32 -18.01
CA TYR A 455 5.00 -2.92 -18.83
C TYR A 455 3.86 -2.44 -17.95
N ALA A 456 3.16 -1.41 -18.41
CA ALA A 456 1.92 -0.95 -17.79
C ALA A 456 0.73 -1.85 -18.16
N TYR A 457 -0.41 -1.64 -17.49
CA TYR A 457 -1.63 -2.42 -17.72
C TYR A 457 -2.12 -2.37 -19.18
N ASP A 458 -1.80 -1.30 -19.92
CA ASP A 458 -2.17 -1.09 -21.32
C ASP A 458 -1.10 -1.59 -22.32
N GLY A 459 0.00 -2.18 -21.83
CA GLY A 459 1.13 -2.65 -22.63
C GLY A 459 2.20 -1.59 -22.92
N THR A 460 2.11 -0.40 -22.34
CA THR A 460 3.14 0.64 -22.49
C THR A 460 4.47 0.23 -21.84
N ASP A 461 5.57 0.32 -22.59
CA ASP A 461 6.93 0.09 -22.11
C ASP A 461 7.36 1.20 -21.13
N CYS A 462 7.55 0.82 -19.88
CA CYS A 462 7.99 1.68 -18.77
C CYS A 462 9.50 1.57 -18.51
N GLY A 463 10.29 0.96 -19.40
CA GLY A 463 11.75 0.87 -19.31
C GLY A 463 12.22 -0.51 -18.87
N GLN A 464 12.25 -1.46 -19.81
CA GLN A 464 12.68 -2.85 -19.61
C GLN A 464 14.10 -3.02 -19.08
N ASP A 465 15.00 -2.07 -19.33
CA ASP A 465 16.37 -2.11 -18.80
C ASP A 465 16.43 -2.05 -17.26
N GLN A 466 15.33 -1.62 -16.62
CA GLN A 466 15.18 -1.57 -15.17
C GLN A 466 14.38 -2.74 -14.60
N ALA A 467 14.05 -3.74 -15.41
CA ALA A 467 13.36 -4.95 -14.98
C ALA A 467 14.26 -5.81 -14.07
N VAL A 468 13.62 -6.54 -13.16
CA VAL A 468 14.26 -7.54 -12.29
C VAL A 468 13.65 -8.92 -12.53
N ASP A 469 14.38 -9.99 -12.22
CA ASP A 469 13.80 -11.33 -12.25
C ASP A 469 12.79 -11.53 -11.11
N ILE A 470 11.93 -12.55 -11.24
CA ILE A 470 10.85 -12.81 -10.28
C ILE A 470 11.37 -13.22 -8.89
N GLU A 471 12.50 -13.92 -8.79
CA GLU A 471 13.08 -14.28 -7.50
C GLU A 471 13.57 -13.04 -6.75
N THR A 472 14.22 -12.12 -7.47
CA THR A 472 14.59 -10.80 -6.96
C THR A 472 13.33 -10.05 -6.52
N ALA A 473 12.28 -9.99 -7.35
CA ALA A 473 11.05 -9.30 -7.00
C ALA A 473 10.38 -9.86 -5.72
N ILE A 474 10.36 -11.19 -5.54
CA ILE A 474 9.84 -11.83 -4.32
C ILE A 474 10.71 -11.44 -3.11
N LYS A 475 12.05 -11.46 -3.23
CA LYS A 475 12.95 -11.03 -2.14
C LYS A 475 12.70 -9.59 -1.71
N LEU A 476 12.44 -8.69 -2.67
CA LEU A 476 12.14 -7.28 -2.41
C LEU A 476 10.82 -7.05 -1.66
N TYR A 477 9.85 -7.94 -1.84
CA TYR A 477 8.53 -7.93 -1.17
C TYR A 477 8.49 -8.83 0.09
N THR A 478 9.60 -9.48 0.46
CA THR A 478 9.65 -10.38 1.61
C THR A 478 10.84 -10.03 2.50
N ARG A 479 12.00 -10.65 2.30
CA ARG A 479 13.20 -10.43 3.10
C ARG A 479 13.59 -8.96 3.19
N ASN A 480 13.71 -8.27 2.06
CA ASN A 480 14.18 -6.89 2.08
C ASN A 480 13.13 -5.97 2.70
N ALA A 481 11.85 -6.20 2.43
CA ALA A 481 10.76 -5.49 3.10
C ALA A 481 10.81 -5.69 4.62
N ALA A 482 11.07 -6.91 5.12
CA ALA A 482 11.26 -7.16 6.55
C ALA A 482 12.42 -6.34 7.15
N VAL A 483 13.57 -6.31 6.48
CA VAL A 483 14.74 -5.53 6.93
C VAL A 483 14.45 -4.03 6.92
N VAL A 484 13.85 -3.49 5.86
CA VAL A 484 13.58 -2.05 5.74
C VAL A 484 12.52 -1.57 6.74
N THR A 485 11.52 -2.41 7.03
CA THR A 485 10.44 -2.11 7.99
C THR A 485 10.82 -2.42 9.45
N GLY A 486 11.94 -3.09 9.70
CA GLY A 486 12.34 -3.53 11.04
C GLY A 486 11.52 -4.70 11.59
N LEU A 487 10.73 -5.39 10.76
CA LEU A 487 9.96 -6.57 11.16
C LEU A 487 10.92 -7.76 11.38
N LYS A 488 11.25 -8.03 12.64
CA LYS A 488 12.25 -9.02 13.02
C LYS A 488 11.79 -10.45 12.73
N ASN A 489 12.74 -11.28 12.30
CA ASN A 489 12.53 -12.72 12.10
C ASN A 489 11.36 -13.05 11.14
N ALA A 490 11.08 -12.16 10.17
CA ALA A 490 10.02 -12.28 9.17
C ALA A 490 10.60 -12.19 7.74
N GLY A 491 9.75 -12.41 6.73
CA GLY A 491 10.11 -12.25 5.31
C GLY A 491 11.02 -13.35 4.74
N GLN A 492 11.37 -14.37 5.53
CA GLN A 492 12.14 -15.53 5.08
C GLN A 492 11.63 -16.81 5.73
N LEU A 493 11.71 -17.92 4.99
CA LEU A 493 11.45 -19.26 5.54
C LEU A 493 12.77 -19.87 6.01
N LYS A 494 13.13 -19.57 7.26
CA LYS A 494 14.42 -19.92 7.86
C LYS A 494 14.23 -20.39 9.30
N ALA A 495 15.07 -21.31 9.77
CA ALA A 495 15.00 -21.76 11.16
C ALA A 495 15.07 -20.58 12.15
N GLY A 496 14.16 -20.55 13.11
CA GLY A 496 14.00 -19.46 14.08
C GLY A 496 13.06 -18.32 13.63
N TYR A 497 12.75 -18.22 12.34
CA TYR A 497 11.85 -17.19 11.81
C TYR A 497 10.39 -17.57 12.03
N HIS A 498 9.51 -16.57 12.01
CA HIS A 498 8.07 -16.77 12.04
C HIS A 498 7.62 -17.61 10.84
N ALA A 499 6.69 -18.54 11.09
CA ALA A 499 6.12 -19.40 10.06
C ALA A 499 5.02 -18.65 9.27
N ASP A 500 5.44 -17.59 8.60
CA ASP A 500 4.61 -16.69 7.79
C ASP A 500 4.84 -17.01 6.30
N PHE A 501 3.88 -17.67 5.64
CA PHE A 501 4.03 -18.14 4.25
C PHE A 501 2.70 -18.21 3.49
N ALA A 502 2.79 -18.17 2.17
CA ALA A 502 1.65 -18.34 1.26
C ALA A 502 1.86 -19.55 0.33
N VAL A 503 0.78 -20.28 0.07
CA VAL A 503 0.70 -21.36 -0.94
C VAL A 503 -0.03 -20.81 -2.16
N LEU A 504 0.58 -20.93 -3.34
CA LEU A 504 0.08 -20.31 -4.56
C LEU A 504 -0.66 -21.31 -5.47
N SER A 505 -1.60 -20.80 -6.27
CA SER A 505 -2.34 -21.58 -7.28
C SER A 505 -1.42 -22.13 -8.38
N ASP A 506 -0.41 -21.34 -8.74
CA ASP A 506 0.52 -21.59 -9.83
C ASP A 506 1.97 -21.36 -9.36
N ASP A 507 2.92 -21.97 -10.07
CA ASP A 507 4.33 -21.81 -9.75
C ASP A 507 4.87 -20.49 -10.30
N LEU A 508 4.82 -19.46 -9.44
CA LEU A 508 5.25 -18.09 -9.72
C LEU A 508 6.67 -17.97 -10.30
N LEU A 509 7.56 -18.92 -10.06
CA LEU A 509 8.92 -18.90 -10.63
C LEU A 509 8.99 -19.41 -12.07
N THR A 510 7.90 -19.97 -12.60
CA THR A 510 7.89 -20.64 -13.91
C THR A 510 6.73 -20.21 -14.82
N VAL A 511 5.75 -19.49 -14.27
CA VAL A 511 4.67 -18.89 -15.05
C VAL A 511 5.23 -17.85 -16.03
N ALA A 512 4.56 -17.64 -17.16
CA ALA A 512 4.90 -16.55 -18.07
C ALA A 512 4.81 -15.21 -17.33
N SER A 513 5.74 -14.28 -17.59
CA SER A 513 5.80 -13.03 -16.84
C SER A 513 4.56 -12.16 -17.06
N GLU A 514 3.88 -12.30 -18.20
CA GLU A 514 2.62 -11.64 -18.53
C GLU A 514 1.43 -12.17 -17.72
N ASP A 515 1.57 -13.35 -17.10
CA ASP A 515 0.53 -14.04 -16.33
C ASP A 515 0.78 -13.97 -14.81
N ILE A 516 1.84 -13.27 -14.36
CA ILE A 516 2.16 -13.11 -12.93
C ILE A 516 0.97 -12.53 -12.14
N ASP A 517 0.25 -11.55 -12.70
CA ASP A 517 -0.92 -10.91 -12.10
C ASP A 517 -2.18 -11.80 -12.06
N LYS A 518 -2.12 -13.01 -12.62
CA LYS A 518 -3.21 -14.00 -12.59
C LYS A 518 -3.01 -15.06 -11.51
N VAL A 519 -1.80 -15.16 -10.94
CA VAL A 519 -1.50 -16.09 -9.84
C VAL A 519 -2.33 -15.69 -8.63
N LYS A 520 -2.88 -16.68 -7.92
CA LYS A 520 -3.67 -16.45 -6.71
C LYS A 520 -3.01 -17.11 -5.52
N VAL A 521 -3.23 -16.53 -4.35
CA VAL A 521 -2.96 -17.21 -3.09
C VAL A 521 -4.11 -18.15 -2.81
N GLU A 522 -3.80 -19.40 -2.51
CA GLU A 522 -4.79 -20.40 -2.09
C GLU A 522 -4.85 -20.53 -0.59
N GLN A 523 -3.70 -20.41 0.09
CA GLN A 523 -3.61 -20.51 1.54
C GLN A 523 -2.59 -19.50 2.06
N THR A 524 -2.84 -18.95 3.24
CA THR A 524 -1.87 -18.12 3.96
C THR A 524 -1.78 -18.57 5.40
N TYR A 525 -0.55 -18.62 5.88
CA TYR A 525 -0.20 -18.98 7.24
C TYR A 525 0.51 -17.81 7.90
N ILE A 526 0.11 -17.48 9.12
CA ILE A 526 0.78 -16.51 9.99
C ILE A 526 1.04 -17.22 11.31
N ASP A 527 2.28 -17.19 11.79
CA ASP A 527 2.71 -17.92 12.99
C ASP A 527 2.33 -19.41 12.94
N GLY A 528 2.42 -20.01 11.75
CA GLY A 528 2.08 -21.42 11.51
C GLY A 528 0.58 -21.73 11.53
N GLN A 529 -0.29 -20.74 11.74
CA GLN A 529 -1.74 -20.89 11.73
C GLN A 529 -2.31 -20.55 10.35
N LYS A 530 -3.12 -21.44 9.76
CA LYS A 530 -3.83 -21.15 8.51
C LYS A 530 -4.87 -20.05 8.74
N VAL A 531 -4.64 -18.85 8.21
CA VAL A 531 -5.53 -17.68 8.33
C VAL A 531 -6.40 -17.46 7.09
N PHE A 532 -6.05 -18.09 5.97
CA PHE A 532 -6.82 -18.08 4.73
C PHE A 532 -6.71 -19.43 4.00
N GLY A 533 -7.79 -19.82 3.29
CA GLY A 533 -7.85 -20.97 2.37
C GLY A 533 -8.64 -22.16 2.87
#